data_AF-A0A6L4Z2U6-F1
#
_entry.id   AF-A0A6L4Z2U6-F1
#
_cell.length_a   1.000
_cell.length_b   1.000
_cell.length_c   1.000
_cell.angle_alpha   90.00
_cell.angle_beta   90.00
_cell.angle_gamma   90.00
#
_symmetry.space_group_name_H-M   'P 1'
#
loop_
_entity.id
_entity.type
_entity.pdbx_description
1 polymer ?
#
loop_
_entity_poly.entity_id
_entity_poly.type
_entity_poly.pdbx_seq_one_letter_code
_entity_poly.pdbx_strand_id
1 'polypeptide(L)'
;MNQNREKMMQVLGDYSLEYRFCHLLLFFAASDSELSTQEIMTISGYVKGMLQGLDSKADLKELILHCLEDMKNNGNVEVLKETIALFAQYLPKAKLQELA
;
A
#
# COMPACT_ATOMS: atom_id res chain seq x y z
N MET A 1 -17.12 -12.93 -5.44
CA MET A 1 -15.84 -12.20 -5.33
C MET A 1 -15.48 -11.64 -6.71
N ASN A 2 -14.85 -10.47 -6.77
CA ASN A 2 -14.58 -9.76 -8.04
C ASN A 2 -13.39 -10.43 -8.76
N GLN A 3 -13.56 -10.94 -9.98
CA GLN A 3 -12.53 -11.71 -10.72
C GLN A 3 -11.19 -10.97 -10.87
N ASN A 4 -11.22 -9.64 -10.90
CA ASN A 4 -10.00 -8.82 -10.96
C ASN A 4 -9.20 -8.83 -9.64
N ARG A 5 -9.89 -8.93 -8.49
CA ARG A 5 -9.23 -9.05 -7.17
C ARG A 5 -8.49 -10.38 -7.08
N GLU A 6 -9.13 -11.48 -7.47
CA GLU A 6 -8.51 -12.81 -7.43
C GLU A 6 -7.29 -12.89 -8.36
N LYS A 7 -7.40 -12.34 -9.57
CA LYS A 7 -6.26 -12.23 -10.49
C LYS A 7 -5.14 -11.40 -9.89
N MET A 8 -5.43 -10.20 -9.38
CA MET A 8 -4.43 -9.35 -8.73
C MET A 8 -3.73 -10.10 -7.59
N MET A 9 -4.47 -10.79 -6.72
CA MET A 9 -3.89 -11.58 -5.62
C MET A 9 -2.94 -12.70 -6.10
N GLN A 10 -3.19 -13.28 -7.28
CA GLN A 10 -2.32 -14.30 -7.88
C GLN A 10 -1.01 -13.73 -8.44
N VAL A 11 -0.94 -12.42 -8.71
CA VAL A 11 0.24 -11.76 -9.31
C VAL A 11 1.01 -10.87 -8.33
N LEU A 12 0.64 -10.85 -7.05
CA LEU A 12 1.27 -10.00 -6.03
C LEU A 12 2.75 -10.31 -5.76
N GLY A 13 3.30 -11.40 -6.30
CA GLY A 13 4.70 -11.74 -6.14
C GLY A 13 5.07 -11.95 -4.66
N ASP A 14 6.25 -11.47 -4.26
CA ASP A 14 6.79 -11.67 -2.91
C ASP A 14 6.19 -10.73 -1.83
N TYR A 15 5.44 -9.70 -2.24
CA TYR A 15 4.90 -8.68 -1.34
C TYR A 15 3.38 -8.74 -1.25
N SER A 16 2.87 -8.76 -0.03
CA SER A 16 1.43 -8.76 0.23
C SER A 16 0.74 -7.48 -0.27
N LEU A 17 -0.58 -7.56 -0.49
CA LEU A 17 -1.37 -6.40 -0.89
C LEU A 17 -1.31 -5.29 0.16
N GLU A 18 -1.35 -5.68 1.43
CA GLU A 18 -1.24 -4.83 2.60
C GLU A 18 0.08 -4.06 2.61
N TYR A 19 1.18 -4.75 2.36
CA TYR A 19 2.51 -4.14 2.27
C TYR A 19 2.56 -3.15 1.12
N ARG A 20 2.09 -3.54 -0.07
CA ARG A 20 2.12 -2.69 -1.27
C ARG A 20 1.34 -1.39 -1.08
N PHE A 21 0.15 -1.45 -0.47
CA PHE A 21 -0.62 -0.24 -0.15
C PHE A 21 0.04 0.61 0.94
N CYS A 22 0.52 -0.01 2.03
CA CYS A 22 1.18 0.71 3.10
C CYS A 22 2.43 1.44 2.60
N HIS A 23 3.26 0.74 1.83
CA HIS A 23 4.46 1.29 1.20
C HIS A 23 4.13 2.42 0.23
N LEU A 24 3.08 2.27 -0.60
CA LEU A 24 2.62 3.33 -1.52
C LEU A 24 2.22 4.61 -0.77
N LEU A 25 1.42 4.48 0.29
CA LEU A 25 0.95 5.62 1.09
C LEU A 25 2.10 6.34 1.79
N LEU A 26 3.01 5.59 2.42
CA LEU A 26 4.17 6.15 3.10
C LEU A 26 5.14 6.81 2.12
N PHE A 27 5.36 6.22 0.95
CA PHE A 27 6.21 6.79 -0.10
C PHE A 27 5.67 8.13 -0.61
N PHE A 28 4.37 8.23 -0.89
CA PHE A 28 3.76 9.49 -1.30
C PHE A 28 3.78 10.54 -0.20
N ALA A 29 3.54 10.15 1.05
CA ALA A 29 3.59 11.11 2.14
C ALA A 29 5.03 11.62 2.42
N ALA A 30 6.04 10.81 2.12
CA ALA A 30 7.45 11.19 2.25
C ALA A 30 8.01 11.94 1.03
N SER A 31 7.22 12.22 -0.01
CA SER A 31 7.73 12.85 -1.24
C SER A 31 8.16 14.30 -1.04
N ASP A 32 7.53 14.99 -0.08
CA ASP A 32 7.69 16.43 0.11
C ASP A 32 8.70 16.75 1.23
N SER A 33 8.78 15.89 2.24
CA SER A 33 9.74 15.99 3.36
C SER A 33 9.80 14.69 4.17
N GLU A 34 10.67 14.64 5.17
CA GLU A 34 10.62 13.55 6.17
C GLU A 34 9.24 13.47 6.84
N LEU A 35 8.77 12.26 7.09
CA LEU A 35 7.49 12.01 7.73
C LEU A 35 7.51 12.45 9.20
N SER A 36 6.62 13.37 9.53
CA SER A 36 6.32 13.73 10.91
C SER A 36 5.56 12.60 11.62
N THR A 37 5.61 12.58 12.96
CA THR A 37 4.81 11.64 13.76
C THR A 37 3.31 11.74 13.46
N GLN A 38 2.81 12.95 13.18
CA GLN A 38 1.40 13.19 12.88
C GLN A 38 0.99 12.57 11.53
N GLU A 39 1.85 12.65 10.52
CA GLU A 39 1.62 12.00 9.23
C GLU A 39 1.63 10.49 9.36
N ILE A 40 2.59 9.93 10.12
CA ILE A 40 2.63 8.49 10.39
C ILE A 40 1.36 8.02 11.09
N MET A 41 0.87 8.75 12.11
CA MET A 41 -0.39 8.43 12.79
C MET A 41 -1.60 8.48 11.84
N THR A 42 -1.63 9.49 10.97
CA THR A 42 -2.71 9.66 9.99
C THR A 42 -2.72 8.52 8.99
N ILE A 43 -1.57 8.18 8.42
CA ILE A 43 -1.39 7.06 7.49
C ILE A 43 -1.72 5.73 8.18
N SER A 44 -1.31 5.55 9.44
CA SER A 44 -1.67 4.37 10.23
C SER A 44 -3.18 4.19 10.33
N GLY A 45 -3.93 5.29 10.47
CA GLY A 45 -5.39 5.27 10.44
C GLY A 45 -5.97 4.78 9.11
N TYR A 46 -5.46 5.28 7.99
CA TYR A 46 -5.86 4.83 6.65
C TYR A 46 -5.52 3.36 6.41
N VAL A 47 -4.30 2.95 6.77
CA VAL A 47 -3.86 1.55 6.62
C VAL A 47 -4.74 0.64 7.46
N LYS A 48 -5.05 1.02 8.71
CA LYS A 48 -5.97 0.26 9.57
C LYS A 48 -7.34 0.07 8.92
N GLY A 49 -7.93 1.14 8.38
CA GLY A 49 -9.23 1.08 7.70
C GLY A 49 -9.20 0.17 6.48
N MET A 50 -8.13 0.22 5.71
CA MET A 50 -7.90 -0.69 4.58
C MET A 50 -7.77 -2.15 5.03
N LEU A 51 -6.95 -2.45 6.05
CA LEU A 51 -6.79 -3.81 6.57
C LEU A 51 -8.12 -4.40 7.00
N GLN A 52 -8.96 -3.60 7.67
CA GLN A 52 -10.32 -3.99 8.05
C GLN A 52 -11.20 -4.25 6.82
N GLY A 53 -11.15 -3.38 5.80
CA GLY A 53 -11.91 -3.56 4.56
C GLY A 53 -11.49 -4.79 3.74
N LEU A 54 -10.23 -5.23 3.90
CA LEU A 54 -9.69 -6.42 3.26
C LEU A 54 -9.93 -7.71 4.06
N ASP A 55 -10.45 -7.62 5.29
CA ASP A 55 -10.49 -8.70 6.28
C ASP A 55 -9.09 -9.30 6.54
N SER A 56 -8.08 -8.43 6.57
CA SER A 56 -6.68 -8.81 6.75
C SER A 56 -6.33 -9.02 8.21
N LYS A 57 -5.47 -10.02 8.47
CA LYS A 57 -4.91 -10.32 9.79
C LYS A 57 -3.50 -9.75 9.98
N ALA A 58 -3.02 -8.93 9.05
CA ALA A 58 -1.70 -8.32 9.16
C ALA A 58 -1.59 -7.44 10.42
N ASP A 59 -0.47 -7.54 11.14
CA ASP A 59 -0.18 -6.63 12.25
C ASP A 59 0.17 -5.24 11.69
N LEU A 60 -0.66 -4.26 12.02
CA LEU A 60 -0.51 -2.88 11.54
C LEU A 60 0.85 -2.28 11.91
N LYS A 61 1.33 -2.55 13.13
CA LYS A 61 2.55 -1.93 13.63
C LYS A 61 3.77 -2.53 12.94
N GLU A 62 3.82 -3.86 12.84
CA GLU A 62 4.90 -4.55 12.12
C GLU A 62 4.92 -4.13 10.64
N LEU A 63 3.75 -4.04 10.00
CA LEU A 63 3.63 -3.62 8.61
C LEU A 63 4.23 -2.23 8.37
N ILE A 64 3.87 -1.24 9.20
CA ILE A 64 4.37 0.13 9.06
C ILE A 64 5.86 0.20 9.37
N LEU A 65 6.33 -0.50 10.40
CA LEU A 65 7.75 -0.51 10.74
C LEU A 65 8.60 -1.09 9.61
N HIS A 66 8.18 -2.19 9.02
CA HIS A 66 8.88 -2.78 7.86
C HIS A 66 8.89 -1.82 6.67
N CYS A 67 7.76 -1.21 6.31
CA CYS A 67 7.75 -0.24 5.20
C CYS A 67 8.67 0.97 5.46
N LEU A 68 8.71 1.50 6.69
CA LEU A 68 9.59 2.62 7.04
C LEU A 68 11.07 2.22 7.02
N GLU A 69 11.38 1.00 7.46
CA GLU A 69 12.75 0.45 7.40
C GLU A 69 13.20 0.25 5.97
N ASP A 70 12.36 -0.33 5.12
CA ASP A 70 12.64 -0.50 3.70
C ASP A 70 12.89 0.85 3.05
N MET A 71 12.01 1.84 3.24
CA MET A 71 12.21 3.18 2.68
C MET A 71 13.55 3.82 3.06
N LYS A 72 14.05 3.60 4.29
CA LYS A 72 15.36 4.11 4.73
C LYS A 72 16.54 3.39 4.09
N ASN A 73 16.38 2.11 3.78
CA ASN A 73 17.43 1.26 3.22
C ASN A 73 17.51 1.33 1.68
N ASN A 74 16.98 2.39 1.05
CA ASN A 74 16.74 2.47 -0.41
C ASN A 74 15.82 1.35 -0.92
N GLY A 75 14.89 0.92 -0.08
CA GLY A 75 13.91 -0.14 -0.31
C GLY A 75 13.05 0.14 -1.54
N ASN A 76 13.54 -0.42 -2.64
CA ASN A 76 12.86 -0.79 -3.87
C ASN A 76 11.79 0.17 -4.38
N VAL A 77 12.26 1.26 -4.98
CA VAL A 77 11.54 1.97 -6.06
C VAL A 77 10.93 0.97 -7.07
N GLU A 78 11.57 -0.19 -7.29
CA GLU A 78 11.05 -1.26 -8.14
C GLU A 78 9.74 -1.89 -7.62
N VAL A 79 9.61 -2.11 -6.30
CA VAL A 79 8.35 -2.61 -5.71
C VAL A 79 7.25 -1.57 -5.86
N LEU A 80 7.59 -0.28 -5.76
CA LEU A 80 6.63 0.81 -6.00
C LEU A 80 6.18 0.85 -7.46
N LYS A 81 7.11 0.77 -8.42
CA LYS A 81 6.80 0.72 -9.86
C LYS A 81 5.93 -0.48 -10.21
N GLU A 82 6.27 -1.65 -9.69
CA GLU A 82 5.50 -2.88 -9.87
C GLU A 82 4.09 -2.74 -9.27
N THR A 83 3.99 -2.17 -8.06
CA THR A 83 2.71 -1.91 -7.39
C THR A 83 1.83 -0.98 -8.22
N ILE A 84 2.39 0.10 -8.76
CA ILE A 84 1.67 1.04 -9.63
C ILE A 84 1.21 0.34 -10.91
N ALA A 85 2.06 -0.48 -11.53
CA ALA A 85 1.71 -1.23 -12.74
C ALA A 85 0.58 -2.23 -12.50
N LEU A 86 0.65 -3.00 -11.41
CA LEU A 86 -0.39 -3.94 -10.99
C LEU A 86 -1.72 -3.21 -10.72
N PHE A 87 -1.66 -2.09 -9.99
CA PHE A 87 -2.87 -1.33 -9.69
C PHE A 87 -3.47 -0.70 -10.95
N ALA A 88 -2.66 -0.12 -11.83
CA ALA A 88 -3.15 0.40 -13.11
C ALA A 88 -3.79 -0.67 -14.00
N GLN A 89 -3.29 -1.91 -13.94
CA GLN A 89 -3.81 -3.04 -14.71
C GLN A 89 -5.12 -3.59 -14.14
N TYR A 90 -5.25 -3.68 -12.81
CA TYR A 90 -6.36 -4.41 -12.16
C TYR A 90 -7.38 -3.54 -11.42
N LEU A 91 -7.04 -2.29 -11.10
CA LEU A 91 -7.96 -1.25 -10.62
C LEU A 91 -8.33 -0.33 -11.81
N PRO A 92 -9.37 -0.66 -12.59
CA PRO A 92 -9.75 0.18 -13.74
C PRO A 92 -10.07 1.60 -13.29
N LYS A 93 -9.64 2.60 -14.06
CA LYS A 93 -9.84 4.05 -13.79
C LYS A 93 -11.27 4.42 -13.35
N ALA A 94 -12.27 3.73 -13.89
CA ALA A 94 -13.68 3.94 -13.54
C ALA A 94 -13.97 3.72 -12.04
N LYS A 95 -13.28 2.78 -11.37
CA LYS A 95 -13.45 2.52 -9.93
C LYS A 95 -12.73 3.51 -9.02
N LEU A 96 -11.68 4.17 -9.51
CA LEU A 96 -10.98 5.22 -8.76
C LEU A 96 -11.77 6.53 -8.77
N GLN A 97 -12.55 6.80 -9.82
CA GLN A 97 -13.43 7.98 -9.90
C GLN A 97 -14.66 7.89 -8.99
N GLU A 98 -15.09 6.70 -8.58
CA GLU A 98 -16.21 6.51 -7.63
C GLU A 98 -15.82 6.76 -6.16
N LEU A 99 -14.53 6.96 -5.87
CA LEU A 99 -13.99 7.19 -4.52
C LEU A 99 -13.56 8.65 -4.25
N ALA A 100 -13.72 9.53 -5.24
CA ALA A 100 -13.45 10.97 -5.15
C ALA A 100 -14.77 11.75 -5.12
#